data_AF-A0A6M2AZE8-F1
#
_entry.id   AF-A0A6M2AZE8-F1
#
_cell.length_a   1.000
_cell.length_b   1.000
_cell.length_c   1.000
_cell.angle_alpha   90.00
_cell.angle_beta   90.00
_cell.angle_gamma   90.00
#
_symmetry.space_group_name_H-M   'P 1'
#
loop_
_entity.id
_entity.type
_entity.pdbx_description
1 polymer ?
#
loop_
_entity_poly.entity_id
_entity_poly.type
_entity_poly.pdbx_seq_one_letter_code
_entity_poly.pdbx_strand_id
1 'polypeptide(L)'
;GDIITYSFSVKNTGNVTLTDVMVSDLVGGVTVSGGPITLEPGQEDTTTFTASYTITQADINAGEFENTAKVVGTTPSNTQVDDQSDNSSYTGNNPTVVTICTDASIALIKTSDVEIDPTTECSTLEAGDIITYSFSVKNTGNVTLTDVMVSDLVGGVT
;
A
#
# COMPACT_ATOMS: atom_id res chain seq x y z
N GLY A 1 8.27 -2.65 1.33
CA GLY A 1 6.86 -3.02 1.43
C GLY A 1 6.65 -4.34 0.73
N ASP A 2 5.47 -4.90 0.89
CA ASP A 2 5.02 -6.05 0.10
C ASP A 2 4.86 -5.65 -1.38
N ILE A 3 4.88 -6.64 -2.28
CA ILE A 3 4.79 -6.40 -3.73
C ILE A 3 3.45 -6.91 -4.25
N ILE A 4 2.70 -6.04 -4.93
CA ILE A 4 1.56 -6.44 -5.77
C ILE A 4 2.11 -6.75 -7.16
N THR A 5 1.69 -7.89 -7.72
CA THR A 5 1.99 -8.28 -9.10
C THR A 5 0.71 -8.32 -9.91
N TYR A 6 0.73 -7.72 -11.09
CA TYR A 6 -0.37 -7.67 -12.03
C TYR A 6 -0.02 -8.48 -13.29
N SER A 7 -1.02 -9.16 -13.83
CA SER A 7 -1.02 -9.75 -15.17
C SER A 7 -2.09 -9.08 -16.01
N PHE A 8 -1.84 -8.93 -17.31
CA PHE A 8 -2.78 -8.28 -18.22
C PHE A 8 -3.37 -9.28 -19.21
N SER A 9 -4.63 -9.06 -19.59
CA SER A 9 -5.21 -9.62 -20.81
C SER A 9 -5.44 -8.49 -21.81
N VAL A 10 -4.78 -8.57 -22.97
CA VAL A 10 -4.83 -7.55 -24.02
C VAL A 10 -5.43 -8.15 -25.26
N LYS A 11 -6.52 -7.56 -25.74
CA LYS A 11 -7.27 -8.08 -26.90
C LYS A 11 -7.44 -7.04 -27.98
N ASN A 12 -7.19 -7.43 -29.23
CA ASN A 12 -7.59 -6.63 -30.37
C ASN A 12 -9.08 -6.87 -30.66
N THR A 13 -9.93 -5.94 -30.24
CA THR A 13 -11.39 -5.99 -30.46
C THR A 13 -11.80 -5.47 -31.84
N GLY A 14 -10.86 -4.95 -32.63
CA GLY A 14 -11.08 -4.43 -33.97
C GLY A 14 -11.05 -5.50 -35.06
N ASN A 15 -11.09 -5.03 -36.31
CA ASN A 15 -11.09 -5.86 -37.52
C ASN A 15 -9.81 -5.73 -38.36
N VAL A 16 -8.79 -5.02 -37.87
CA VAL A 16 -7.47 -4.89 -38.50
C VAL A 16 -6.38 -5.30 -37.52
N THR A 17 -5.25 -5.81 -38.02
CA THR A 17 -4.09 -6.17 -37.19
C THR A 17 -3.49 -4.94 -36.52
N LEU A 18 -3.16 -5.04 -35.24
CA LEU A 18 -2.45 -4.01 -34.48
C LEU A 18 -1.00 -4.42 -34.28
N THR A 19 -0.06 -3.51 -34.56
CA THR A 19 1.38 -3.64 -34.28
C THR A 19 1.81 -2.70 -33.17
N ASP A 20 3.05 -2.84 -32.69
CA ASP A 20 3.63 -2.00 -31.64
C ASP A 20 2.75 -1.92 -30.38
N VAL A 21 2.04 -3.02 -30.08
CA VAL A 21 1.15 -3.08 -28.93
C VAL A 21 2.00 -3.09 -27.67
N MET A 22 1.80 -2.09 -26.81
CA MET A 22 2.52 -1.92 -25.55
C MET A 22 1.56 -1.54 -24.42
N VAL A 23 1.88 -1.99 -23.22
CA VAL A 23 1.17 -1.62 -21.99
C VAL A 23 2.06 -0.69 -21.16
N SER A 24 1.44 0.33 -20.57
CA SER A 24 2.02 1.27 -19.62
C SER A 24 1.10 1.40 -18.41
N ASP A 25 1.61 1.90 -17.29
CA ASP A 25 0.79 2.14 -16.09
C ASP A 25 0.63 3.64 -15.85
N LEU A 26 -0.55 4.04 -15.36
CA LEU A 26 -0.87 5.45 -15.06
C LEU A 26 -0.52 5.83 -13.62
N VAL A 27 -0.24 4.85 -12.75
CA VAL A 27 0.20 5.07 -11.37
C VAL A 27 1.72 5.06 -11.30
N GLY A 28 2.27 6.11 -10.68
CA GLY A 28 3.71 6.24 -10.49
C GLY A 28 4.29 5.14 -9.61
N GLY A 29 5.48 4.63 -9.96
CA GLY A 29 6.17 3.58 -9.20
C GLY A 29 5.77 2.16 -9.61
N VAL A 30 4.75 1.98 -10.43
CA VAL A 30 4.46 0.68 -11.06
C VAL A 30 5.46 0.44 -12.18
N THR A 31 6.07 -0.75 -12.19
CA THR A 31 7.00 -1.17 -13.24
C THR A 31 6.31 -2.18 -14.15
N VAL A 32 6.11 -1.83 -15.42
CA VAL A 32 5.54 -2.72 -16.45
C VAL A 32 6.68 -3.36 -17.27
N SER A 33 6.54 -4.65 -17.57
CA SER A 33 7.48 -5.41 -18.41
C SER A 33 6.73 -6.18 -19.49
N GLY A 34 7.31 -6.24 -20.70
CA GLY A 34 6.77 -6.95 -21.86
C GLY A 34 6.80 -6.10 -23.13
N GLY A 35 6.37 -6.71 -24.24
CA GLY A 35 6.15 -6.06 -25.53
C GLY A 35 7.40 -5.46 -26.20
N PRO A 36 7.20 -4.76 -27.34
CA PRO A 36 5.95 -4.67 -28.09
C PRO A 36 5.51 -6.02 -28.69
N ILE A 37 4.20 -6.19 -28.92
CA ILE A 37 3.64 -7.36 -29.63
C ILE A 37 2.77 -6.95 -30.83
N THR A 38 2.33 -7.96 -31.59
CA THR A 38 1.34 -7.81 -32.67
C THR A 38 0.11 -8.64 -32.33
N LEU A 39 -1.09 -8.09 -32.58
CA LEU A 39 -2.36 -8.77 -32.35
C LEU A 39 -3.22 -8.73 -33.62
N GLU A 40 -3.54 -9.90 -34.17
CA GLU A 40 -4.54 -10.04 -35.22
C GLU A 40 -5.96 -9.71 -34.71
N PRO A 41 -6.92 -9.42 -35.61
CA PRO A 41 -8.31 -9.20 -35.21
C PRO A 41 -8.87 -10.33 -34.33
N GLY A 42 -9.39 -9.97 -33.16
CA GLY A 42 -9.95 -10.92 -32.18
C GLY A 42 -8.90 -11.68 -31.35
N GLN A 43 -7.61 -11.56 -31.66
CA GLN A 43 -6.54 -12.20 -30.90
C GLN A 43 -6.40 -11.54 -29.52
N GLU A 44 -6.08 -12.38 -28.54
CA GLU A 44 -5.91 -12.03 -27.14
C GLU A 44 -4.55 -12.55 -26.65
N ASP A 45 -3.77 -11.70 -25.97
CA ASP A 45 -2.56 -12.08 -25.26
C ASP A 45 -2.74 -11.92 -23.76
N THR A 46 -2.39 -12.95 -23.01
CA THR A 46 -2.48 -13.00 -21.54
C THR A 46 -1.14 -13.26 -20.87
N THR A 47 -0.05 -13.26 -21.64
CA THR A 47 1.24 -13.83 -21.19
C THR A 47 2.42 -12.88 -21.31
N THR A 48 2.37 -11.89 -22.21
CA THR A 48 3.55 -11.06 -22.48
C THR A 48 3.75 -9.96 -21.45
N PHE A 49 2.66 -9.38 -20.94
CA PHE A 49 2.72 -8.22 -20.07
C PHE A 49 2.52 -8.58 -18.61
N THR A 50 3.40 -8.05 -17.76
CA THR A 50 3.31 -8.10 -16.31
C THR A 50 3.64 -6.74 -15.72
N ALA A 51 3.16 -6.47 -14.51
CA ALA A 51 3.57 -5.28 -13.76
C ALA A 51 3.75 -5.59 -12.28
N SER A 52 4.58 -4.79 -11.60
CA SER A 52 4.75 -4.89 -10.16
C SER A 52 4.80 -3.52 -9.49
N TYR A 53 4.31 -3.47 -8.25
CA TYR A 53 4.31 -2.28 -7.40
C TYR A 53 4.67 -2.66 -5.97
N THR A 54 5.55 -1.89 -5.34
CA THR A 54 5.90 -2.08 -3.93
C THR A 54 5.02 -1.18 -3.06
N ILE A 55 4.18 -1.78 -2.22
CA ILE A 55 3.30 -1.07 -1.29
C ILE A 55 4.10 -0.13 -0.38
N THR A 56 3.60 1.09 -0.24
CA THR A 56 4.14 2.13 0.62
C THR A 56 3.32 2.27 1.90
N GLN A 57 3.88 2.99 2.89
CA GLN A 57 3.13 3.32 4.11
C GLN A 57 1.94 4.24 3.83
N ALA A 58 2.01 5.08 2.78
CA ALA A 58 0.90 5.93 2.39
C ALA A 58 -0.29 5.09 1.90
N ASP A 59 -0.03 4.03 1.13
CA ASP A 59 -1.07 3.09 0.66
C ASP A 59 -1.71 2.36 1.86
N ILE A 60 -0.90 1.89 2.82
CA ILE A 60 -1.42 1.27 4.05
C ILE A 60 -2.28 2.25 4.85
N ASN A 61 -1.85 3.51 4.97
CA ASN A 61 -2.62 4.55 5.66
C ASN A 61 -3.93 4.90 4.93
N ALA A 62 -3.95 4.80 3.59
CA ALA A 62 -5.14 5.01 2.78
C ALA A 62 -6.12 3.82 2.88
N GLY A 63 -5.63 2.61 3.16
CA GLY A 63 -6.43 1.39 3.29
C GLY A 63 -6.79 0.75 1.95
N GLU A 64 -6.33 1.30 0.83
CA GLU A 64 -6.51 0.75 -0.50
C GLU A 64 -5.43 1.25 -1.47
N PHE A 65 -5.26 0.51 -2.56
CA PHE A 65 -4.44 0.90 -3.70
C PHE A 65 -5.25 0.69 -4.99
N GLU A 66 -5.48 1.76 -5.74
CA GLU A 66 -6.15 1.71 -7.04
C GLU A 66 -5.11 1.77 -8.16
N ASN A 67 -5.25 0.91 -9.16
CA ASN A 67 -4.36 0.86 -10.30
C ASN A 67 -5.12 0.89 -11.64
N THR A 68 -4.61 1.66 -12.60
CA THR A 68 -5.13 1.69 -13.97
C THR A 68 -3.96 1.68 -14.95
N ALA A 69 -3.96 0.70 -15.84
CA ALA A 69 -3.00 0.62 -16.94
C ALA A 69 -3.60 1.18 -18.23
N LYS A 70 -2.75 1.42 -19.21
CA LYS A 70 -3.10 1.86 -20.55
C LYS A 70 -2.39 1.01 -21.59
N VAL A 71 -3.14 0.52 -22.57
CA VAL A 71 -2.60 -0.13 -23.77
C VAL A 71 -2.64 0.84 -24.94
N VAL A 72 -1.61 0.79 -25.79
CA VAL A 72 -1.58 1.47 -27.08
C VAL A 72 -1.19 0.47 -28.15
N GLY A 73 -1.76 0.58 -29.35
CA GLY A 73 -1.36 -0.16 -30.54
C GLY A 73 -1.47 0.69 -31.80
N THR A 74 -0.84 0.26 -32.88
CA THR A 74 -0.78 0.97 -34.16
C THR A 74 -1.47 0.18 -35.27
N THR A 75 -2.34 0.83 -36.03
CA THR A 75 -3.03 0.22 -37.18
C THR A 75 -2.14 0.19 -38.43
N PRO A 76 -2.50 -0.56 -39.49
CA PRO A 76 -1.74 -0.57 -40.75
C PRO A 76 -1.71 0.78 -41.47
N SER A 77 -2.62 1.71 -41.12
CA SER A 77 -2.63 3.09 -41.62
C SER A 77 -1.77 4.04 -40.77
N ASN A 78 -0.93 3.51 -39.86
CA ASN A 78 -0.10 4.26 -38.91
C ASN A 78 -0.92 5.18 -37.98
N THR A 79 -2.12 4.75 -37.59
CA THR A 79 -2.94 5.44 -36.59
C THR A 79 -2.83 4.73 -35.26
N GLN A 80 -2.62 5.47 -34.17
CA GLN A 80 -2.65 4.88 -32.83
C GLN A 80 -4.08 4.73 -32.33
N VAL A 81 -4.33 3.61 -31.65
CA VAL A 81 -5.51 3.35 -30.84
C VAL A 81 -5.08 2.99 -29.43
N ASP A 82 -5.92 3.30 -28.46
CA ASP A 82 -5.62 3.07 -27.06
C ASP A 82 -6.88 2.73 -26.26
N ASP A 83 -6.66 2.12 -25.10
CA ASP A 83 -7.70 1.80 -24.13
C ASP A 83 -7.10 1.82 -22.71
N GLN A 84 -7.91 2.13 -21.70
CA GLN A 84 -7.49 1.95 -20.31
C GLN A 84 -7.97 0.61 -19.79
N SER A 85 -7.26 0.07 -18.81
CA SER A 85 -7.62 -1.22 -18.23
C SER A 85 -8.95 -1.14 -17.51
N ASP A 86 -9.64 -2.28 -17.52
CA ASP A 86 -10.79 -2.55 -16.68
C ASP A 86 -10.55 -3.83 -15.87
N ASN A 87 -11.32 -4.01 -14.80
CA ASN A 87 -11.21 -5.21 -13.96
C ASN A 87 -12.12 -6.37 -14.43
N SER A 88 -13.02 -6.15 -15.39
CA SER A 88 -14.06 -7.13 -15.75
C SER A 88 -14.44 -7.20 -17.24
N SER A 89 -14.00 -6.25 -18.07
CA SER A 89 -14.36 -6.15 -19.49
C SER A 89 -13.19 -5.69 -20.37
N TYR A 90 -13.36 -5.77 -21.70
CA TYR A 90 -12.46 -5.18 -22.71
C TYR A 90 -12.91 -3.80 -23.21
N THR A 91 -13.90 -3.20 -22.56
CA THR A 91 -14.51 -1.92 -22.99
C THR A 91 -14.84 -0.97 -21.84
N GLY A 92 -14.63 -1.43 -20.59
CA GLY A 92 -14.76 -0.59 -19.40
C GLY A 92 -13.47 0.19 -19.16
N ASN A 93 -13.46 1.03 -18.13
CA ASN A 93 -12.28 1.77 -17.70
C ASN A 93 -12.30 1.92 -16.17
N ASN A 94 -12.66 0.86 -15.43
CA ASN A 94 -12.68 0.90 -13.98
C ASN A 94 -11.31 0.49 -13.42
N PRO A 95 -10.78 1.25 -12.44
CA PRO A 95 -9.55 0.88 -11.76
C PRO A 95 -9.64 -0.50 -11.12
N THR A 96 -8.50 -1.20 -11.07
CA THR A 96 -8.35 -2.37 -10.23
C THR A 96 -8.02 -1.92 -8.82
N VAL A 97 -8.90 -2.25 -7.86
CA VAL A 97 -8.77 -1.82 -6.46
C VAL A 97 -8.29 -2.99 -5.61
N VAL A 98 -7.22 -2.78 -4.85
CA VAL A 98 -6.74 -3.69 -3.81
C VAL A 98 -7.01 -3.07 -2.45
N THR A 99 -7.93 -3.67 -1.68
CA THR A 99 -8.18 -3.26 -0.29
C THR A 99 -7.05 -3.75 0.62
N ILE A 100 -6.53 -2.86 1.46
CA ILE A 100 -5.46 -3.14 2.43
C ILE A 100 -6.07 -3.13 3.83
N CYS A 101 -5.96 -4.24 4.54
CA CYS A 101 -6.44 -4.32 5.92
C CYS A 101 -5.62 -3.39 6.83
N THR A 102 -6.32 -2.48 7.51
CA THR A 102 -5.73 -1.55 8.48
C THR A 102 -6.01 -2.00 9.91
N ASP A 103 -4.99 -1.98 10.75
CA ASP A 103 -5.06 -2.21 12.19
C ASP A 103 -4.33 -1.06 12.90
N ALA A 104 -5.10 -0.16 13.52
CA ALA A 104 -4.56 0.93 14.31
C ALA A 104 -4.46 0.47 15.77
N SER A 105 -3.25 0.46 16.31
CA SER A 105 -3.00 -0.08 17.65
C SER A 105 -1.85 0.67 18.31
N ILE A 106 -2.00 0.97 19.60
CA ILE A 106 -1.03 1.72 20.39
C ILE A 106 -0.83 1.05 21.73
N ALA A 107 0.43 1.03 22.19
CA ALA A 107 0.81 0.54 23.50
C ALA A 107 1.58 1.64 24.26
N LEU A 108 1.35 1.70 25.58
CA LEU A 108 2.07 2.57 26.50
C LEU A 108 2.61 1.73 27.65
N ILE A 109 3.89 1.90 27.96
CA ILE A 109 4.52 1.37 29.17
C ILE A 109 4.86 2.58 30.05
N LYS A 110 4.45 2.52 31.32
CA LYS A 110 4.87 3.44 32.37
C LYS A 110 5.73 2.68 33.37
N THR A 111 6.90 3.20 33.69
CA THR A 111 7.77 2.66 34.75
C THR A 111 8.17 3.78 35.71
N SER A 112 8.57 3.40 36.92
CA SER A 112 9.24 4.27 37.88
C SER A 112 10.69 3.84 38.08
N ASP A 113 11.51 4.73 38.62
CA ASP A 113 12.85 4.46 39.14
C ASP A 113 12.86 3.75 40.51
N VAL A 114 11.69 3.61 41.16
CA VAL A 114 11.53 2.90 42.44
C VAL A 114 11.76 1.39 42.26
N GLU A 115 12.66 0.85 43.08
CA GLU A 115 12.87 -0.60 43.22
C GLU A 115 11.84 -1.20 44.20
N ILE A 116 11.13 -2.23 43.74
CA ILE A 116 10.18 -3.00 44.56
C ILE A 116 10.84 -4.32 44.96
N ASP A 117 10.86 -4.62 46.26
CA ASP A 117 11.34 -5.91 46.74
C ASP A 117 10.41 -7.04 46.22
N PRO A 118 10.93 -8.05 45.49
CA PRO A 118 10.10 -9.06 44.84
C PRO A 118 9.50 -10.09 45.80
N THR A 119 9.93 -10.11 47.06
CA THR A 119 9.40 -11.02 48.10
C THR A 119 8.29 -10.38 48.93
N THR A 120 8.39 -9.08 49.18
CA THR A 120 7.43 -8.32 49.98
C THR A 120 6.50 -7.43 49.15
N GLU A 121 6.79 -7.25 47.86
CA GLU A 121 6.09 -6.37 46.92
C GLU A 121 6.02 -4.89 47.40
N CYS A 122 6.99 -4.46 48.22
CA CYS A 122 7.06 -3.11 48.80
C CYS A 122 8.39 -2.41 48.49
N SER A 123 8.38 -1.07 48.47
CA SER A 123 9.59 -0.22 48.47
C SER A 123 9.76 0.49 49.81
N THR A 124 10.99 0.81 50.18
CA THR A 124 11.30 1.70 51.31
C THR A 124 11.57 3.11 50.80
N LEU A 125 10.56 3.98 50.88
CA LEU A 125 10.66 5.41 50.53
C LEU A 125 10.53 6.27 51.79
N GLU A 126 11.25 7.39 51.84
CA GLU A 126 11.18 8.39 52.90
C GLU A 126 10.42 9.65 52.44
N ALA A 127 9.91 10.42 53.39
CA ALA A 127 9.22 11.67 53.08
C ALA A 127 10.21 12.67 52.45
N GLY A 128 9.93 13.07 51.21
CA GLY A 128 10.80 13.97 50.43
C GLY A 128 11.51 13.30 49.26
N ASP A 129 11.41 11.97 49.14
CA ASP A 129 11.91 11.26 47.96
C ASP A 129 11.17 11.68 46.68
N ILE A 130 11.92 11.77 45.59
CA ILE A 130 11.39 12.06 44.26
C ILE A 130 11.29 10.76 43.49
N ILE A 131 10.13 10.49 42.91
CA ILE A 131 9.91 9.35 42.00
C ILE A 131 9.95 9.87 40.57
N THR A 132 10.87 9.34 39.78
CA THR A 132 10.94 9.63 38.35
C THR A 132 10.15 8.59 37.59
N TYR A 133 9.20 9.04 36.77
CA TYR A 133 8.48 8.17 35.85
C TYR A 133 9.04 8.27 34.44
N SER A 134 9.09 7.15 33.74
CA SER A 134 9.40 7.09 32.32
C SER A 134 8.26 6.46 31.54
N PHE A 135 8.03 6.95 30.32
CA PHE A 135 6.96 6.51 29.45
C PHE A 135 7.55 6.05 28.12
N SER A 136 7.15 4.88 27.65
CA SER A 136 7.49 4.37 26.32
C SER A 136 6.21 4.11 25.54
N VAL A 137 6.04 4.86 24.44
CA VAL A 137 4.89 4.75 23.55
C VAL A 137 5.31 4.00 22.29
N LYS A 138 4.51 3.02 21.87
CA LYS A 138 4.75 2.25 20.66
C LYS A 138 3.49 2.15 19.83
N ASN A 139 3.58 2.51 18.56
CA ASN A 139 2.59 2.08 17.56
C ASN A 139 2.79 0.59 17.31
N THR A 140 1.79 -0.22 17.66
CA THR A 140 1.79 -1.67 17.47
C THR A 140 0.95 -2.10 16.26
N GLY A 141 0.28 -1.15 15.61
CA GLY A 141 -0.49 -1.36 14.39
C GLY A 141 0.33 -1.14 13.11
N ASN A 142 -0.35 -1.25 11.97
CA ASN A 142 0.24 -1.00 10.65
C ASN A 142 -0.11 0.38 10.07
N VAL A 143 -1.01 1.12 10.71
CA VAL A 143 -1.38 2.49 10.31
C VAL A 143 -0.54 3.50 11.07
N THR A 144 -0.12 4.57 10.40
CA THR A 144 0.56 5.70 11.03
C THR A 144 -0.38 6.43 11.99
N LEU A 145 0.01 6.53 13.26
CA LEU A 145 -0.72 7.34 14.26
C LEU A 145 -0.20 8.78 14.27
N THR A 146 -1.11 9.74 14.38
CA THR A 146 -0.80 11.18 14.48
C THR A 146 -1.38 11.74 15.78
N ASP A 147 -0.87 12.89 16.22
CA ASP A 147 -1.33 13.59 17.43
C ASP A 147 -1.36 12.72 18.70
N VAL A 148 -0.39 11.79 18.81
CA VAL A 148 -0.26 10.91 19.96
C VAL A 148 0.20 11.73 21.17
N MET A 149 -0.67 11.84 22.17
CA MET A 149 -0.39 12.52 23.44
C MET A 149 -0.45 11.53 24.60
N VAL A 150 0.46 11.71 25.57
CA VAL A 150 0.43 10.99 26.84
C VAL A 150 -0.06 11.96 27.91
N SER A 151 -1.17 11.63 28.57
CA SER A 151 -1.68 12.34 29.74
C SER A 151 -1.59 11.45 30.97
N ASP A 152 -0.92 11.92 32.01
CA ASP A 152 -0.91 11.27 33.32
C ASP A 152 -1.92 11.98 34.23
N LEU A 153 -2.90 11.24 34.74
CA LEU A 153 -4.00 11.80 35.55
C LEU A 153 -3.68 11.87 37.05
N VAL A 154 -2.50 11.38 37.46
CA VAL A 154 -2.04 11.51 38.84
C VAL A 154 -1.28 12.83 38.99
N GLY A 155 -1.95 13.82 39.56
CA GLY A 155 -1.34 15.11 39.91
C GLY A 155 -0.28 14.95 41.02
N GLY A 156 0.90 15.50 40.79
CA GLY A 156 2.01 15.48 41.75
C GLY A 156 3.40 15.49 41.13
N VAL A 157 3.52 15.30 39.82
CA VAL A 157 4.80 15.42 39.11
C VAL A 157 5.06 16.90 38.80
N THR A 158 5.95 17.54 39.57
CA THR A 158 6.68 18.75 39.14
C THR A 158 7.99 18.36 38.50
#